data_AF-A0A0S8HQD9-F1
#
_entry.id   AF-A0A0S8HQD9-F1
#
_cell.length_a   1.000
_cell.length_b   1.000
_cell.length_c   1.000
_cell.angle_alpha   90.00
_cell.angle_beta   90.00
_cell.angle_gamma   90.00
#
_symmetry.space_group_name_H-M   'P 1'
#
loop_
_entity.id
_entity.type
_entity.pdbx_description
1 polymer ?
#
loop_
_entity_poly.entity_id
_entity_poly.type
_entity_poly.pdbx_seq_one_letter_code
_entity_poly.pdbx_strand_id
1 'polypeptide(L)'
;MNIDSKLEAEKIARELVSGTVDQACEDYKNILGNYHYLTSSRIEKSFLKDLGTHIAKHARKKPDNFLLFCKKVWISAIKDGRAPVGLILANLEIFDPKRIIPEIIEMCRNTASREDVDILAAGFEPVFLRKPNKYFTLLEYYIKDENIWVKRLV
;
A
#
# COMPACT_ATOMS: atom_id res chain seq x y z
N MET A 1 -26.52 2.46 4.59
CA MET A 1 -26.02 1.38 3.72
C MET A 1 -24.69 0.92 4.30
N ASN A 2 -24.57 -0.33 4.74
CA ASN A 2 -23.32 -0.83 5.32
C ASN A 2 -22.45 -1.36 4.17
N ILE A 3 -21.30 -0.72 3.91
CA ILE A 3 -20.37 -1.20 2.88
C ILE A 3 -19.58 -2.36 3.47
N ASP A 4 -19.78 -3.56 2.93
CA ASP A 4 -19.03 -4.74 3.34
C ASP A 4 -17.60 -4.68 2.76
N SER A 5 -16.64 -4.25 3.60
CA SER A 5 -15.23 -4.11 3.24
C SER A 5 -14.62 -5.40 2.67
N LYS A 6 -15.12 -6.56 3.09
CA LYS A 6 -14.65 -7.86 2.62
C LYS A 6 -15.15 -8.14 1.22
N LEU A 7 -16.44 -7.94 0.95
CA LEU A 7 -17.00 -8.17 -0.38
C LEU A 7 -16.34 -7.29 -1.44
N GLU A 8 -16.15 -6.01 -1.11
CA GLU A 8 -15.50 -5.04 -1.98
C GLU A 8 -14.02 -5.37 -2.20
N ALA A 9 -13.29 -5.76 -1.14
CA ALA A 9 -11.91 -6.20 -1.26
C ALA A 9 -11.76 -7.44 -2.17
N GLU A 10 -12.67 -8.41 -2.07
CA GLU A 10 -12.65 -9.62 -2.91
C GLU A 10 -12.94 -9.30 -4.37
N LYS A 11 -13.73 -8.26 -4.66
CA LYS A 11 -13.92 -7.77 -6.02
C LYS A 11 -12.62 -7.20 -6.59
N ILE A 12 -12.01 -6.25 -5.88
CA ILE A 12 -10.72 -5.65 -6.28
C ILE A 12 -9.65 -6.73 -6.44
N ALA A 13 -9.53 -7.65 -5.49
CA ALA A 13 -8.53 -8.71 -5.54
C ALA A 13 -8.70 -9.63 -6.75
N ARG A 14 -9.95 -9.94 -7.14
CA ARG A 14 -10.23 -10.75 -8.34
C ARG A 14 -9.78 -10.03 -9.62
N GLU A 15 -10.04 -8.74 -9.73
CA GLU A 15 -9.62 -7.91 -10.87
C GLU A 15 -8.10 -7.81 -10.97
N LEU A 16 -7.41 -7.64 -9.83
CA LEU A 16 -5.95 -7.65 -9.81
C LEU A 16 -5.38 -9.02 -10.21
N VAL A 17 -6.04 -10.11 -9.84
CA VAL A 17 -5.62 -11.46 -10.24
C VAL A 17 -5.90 -11.74 -11.73
N SER A 18 -6.99 -11.21 -12.30
CA SER A 18 -7.33 -11.35 -13.72
C SER A 18 -6.51 -10.43 -14.62
N GLY A 19 -5.90 -9.37 -14.08
CA GLY A 19 -5.06 -8.43 -14.81
C GLY A 19 -5.76 -7.12 -15.20
N THR A 20 -6.99 -6.89 -14.74
CA THR A 20 -7.75 -5.67 -15.00
C THR A 20 -7.42 -4.58 -13.97
N VAL A 21 -6.16 -4.15 -13.92
CA VAL A 21 -5.66 -3.22 -12.87
C VAL A 21 -6.36 -1.86 -12.91
N ASP A 22 -6.67 -1.34 -14.10
CA ASP A 22 -7.38 -0.05 -14.22
C ASP A 22 -8.79 -0.11 -13.65
N GLN A 23 -9.51 -1.21 -13.91
CA GLN A 23 -10.82 -1.43 -13.31
C GLN A 23 -10.73 -1.51 -11.78
N ALA A 24 -9.73 -2.23 -11.26
CA ALA A 24 -9.49 -2.33 -9.83
C ALA A 24 -9.24 -0.95 -9.19
N CYS A 25 -8.50 -0.06 -9.86
CA CYS A 25 -8.30 1.31 -9.39
C CYS A 25 -9.58 2.14 -9.41
N GLU A 26 -10.41 1.99 -10.44
CA GLU A 26 -11.67 2.73 -10.56
C GLU A 26 -12.69 2.26 -9.51
N ASP A 27 -12.82 0.95 -9.32
CA ASP A 27 -13.64 0.36 -8.28
C ASP A 27 -13.18 0.79 -6.89
N TYR A 28 -11.87 0.78 -6.65
CA TYR A 28 -11.29 1.28 -5.40
C TYR A 28 -11.67 2.74 -5.14
N LYS A 29 -11.57 3.62 -6.13
CA LYS A 29 -12.00 5.03 -6.01
C LYS A 29 -13.50 5.15 -5.72
N ASN A 30 -14.33 4.36 -6.40
CA ASN A 30 -15.77 4.35 -6.20
C ASN A 30 -16.15 3.90 -4.79
N ILE A 31 -15.48 2.87 -4.24
CA ILE A 31 -15.67 2.42 -2.86
C ILE A 31 -15.33 3.55 -1.88
N LEU A 32 -14.16 4.20 -2.05
CA LEU A 32 -13.76 5.29 -1.18
C LEU A 32 -14.70 6.50 -1.28
N GLY A 33 -15.13 6.86 -2.49
CA GLY A 33 -16.06 7.96 -2.74
C GLY A 33 -17.43 7.71 -2.12
N ASN A 34 -17.97 6.50 -2.31
CA ASN A 34 -19.23 6.09 -1.69
C ASN A 34 -19.14 6.09 -0.17
N TYR A 35 -18.04 5.59 0.40
CA TYR A 35 -17.85 5.58 1.84
C TYR A 35 -17.78 7.01 2.40
N HIS A 36 -16.96 7.86 1.78
CA HIS A 36 -16.82 9.27 2.19
C HIS A 36 -18.16 10.03 2.09
N TYR A 37 -18.95 9.78 1.04
CA TYR A 37 -20.28 10.36 0.88
C TYR A 37 -21.23 9.92 2.01
N LEU A 38 -21.21 8.63 2.38
CA LEU A 38 -22.10 8.08 3.40
C LEU A 38 -21.77 8.53 4.82
N THR A 39 -20.49 8.74 5.14
CA THR A 39 -20.06 9.07 6.52
C THR A 39 -19.90 10.55 6.78
N SER A 40 -19.96 11.42 5.75
CA SER A 40 -19.76 12.88 5.87
C SER A 40 -18.52 13.29 6.69
N SER A 41 -17.53 12.40 6.76
CA SER A 41 -16.35 12.48 7.62
C SER A 41 -15.18 11.67 7.03
N ARG A 42 -14.01 11.72 7.69
CA ARG A 42 -12.86 10.90 7.30
C ARG A 42 -13.23 9.43 7.20
N ILE A 43 -12.64 8.71 6.25
CA ILE A 43 -12.88 7.28 6.08
C ILE A 43 -12.39 6.56 7.35
N GLU A 44 -13.21 5.65 7.89
CA GLU A 44 -12.85 4.95 9.12
C GLU A 44 -11.59 4.10 8.90
N LYS A 45 -10.64 4.22 9.84
CA LYS A 45 -9.38 3.49 9.78
C LYS A 45 -9.56 1.97 9.83
N SER A 46 -10.57 1.49 10.57
CA SER A 46 -10.96 0.07 10.63
C SER A 46 -11.36 -0.44 9.25
N PHE A 47 -12.24 0.30 8.56
CA PHE A 47 -12.67 -0.05 7.20
C PHE A 47 -11.49 -0.15 6.23
N LEU A 48 -10.60 0.85 6.20
CA LEU A 48 -9.42 0.85 5.34
C LEU A 48 -8.47 -0.30 5.67
N LYS A 49 -8.26 -0.57 6.96
CA LYS A 49 -7.41 -1.68 7.41
C LYS A 49 -7.97 -3.03 6.94
N ASP A 50 -9.27 -3.24 7.08
CA ASP A 50 -9.94 -4.48 6.65
C ASP A 50 -9.86 -4.63 5.13
N LEU A 51 -10.19 -3.57 4.39
CA LEU A 51 -10.12 -3.54 2.93
C LEU A 51 -8.71 -3.91 2.44
N GLY A 52 -7.67 -3.23 2.96
CA GLY A 52 -6.28 -3.50 2.60
C GLY A 52 -5.83 -4.91 2.98
N THR A 53 -6.21 -5.39 4.16
CA THR A 53 -5.89 -6.75 4.63
C THR A 53 -6.49 -7.81 3.71
N HIS A 54 -7.74 -7.64 3.29
CA HIS A 54 -8.40 -8.59 2.39
C HIS A 54 -7.79 -8.58 0.99
N ILE A 55 -7.49 -7.40 0.42
CA ILE A 55 -6.79 -7.31 -0.87
C ILE A 55 -5.42 -7.98 -0.79
N ALA A 56 -4.64 -7.67 0.25
CA ALA A 56 -3.25 -8.13 0.39
C ALA A 56 -3.09 -9.66 0.44
N LYS A 57 -4.10 -10.41 0.90
CA LYS A 57 -4.09 -11.89 0.91
C LYS A 57 -3.85 -12.50 -0.48
N HIS A 58 -4.17 -11.77 -1.54
CA HIS A 58 -4.08 -12.23 -2.92
C HIS A 58 -2.82 -11.73 -3.64
N ALA A 59 -2.04 -10.84 -3.01
CA ALA A 59 -0.94 -10.13 -3.64
C ALA A 59 0.12 -11.06 -4.25
N ARG A 60 0.43 -12.18 -3.58
CA ARG A 60 1.39 -13.18 -4.06
C ARG A 60 1.00 -13.87 -5.37
N LYS A 61 -0.29 -13.85 -5.75
CA LYS A 61 -0.78 -14.53 -6.95
C LYS A 61 -0.36 -13.81 -8.22
N LYS A 62 -0.32 -12.47 -8.19
CA LYS A 62 0.06 -11.60 -9.31
C LYS A 62 0.83 -10.36 -8.80
N PRO A 63 2.07 -10.53 -8.28
CA PRO A 63 2.80 -9.44 -7.62
C PRO A 63 2.87 -8.14 -8.43
N ASP A 64 3.09 -8.26 -9.73
CA ASP A 64 3.19 -7.15 -10.69
C ASP A 64 1.92 -6.30 -10.75
N ASN A 65 0.76 -6.95 -10.81
CA ASN A 65 -0.53 -6.27 -10.89
C ASN A 65 -0.83 -5.53 -9.59
N PHE A 66 -0.52 -6.14 -8.45
CA PHE A 66 -0.72 -5.53 -7.14
C PHE A 66 0.26 -4.37 -6.90
N LEU A 67 1.51 -4.48 -7.32
CA LEU A 67 2.47 -3.38 -7.27
C LEU A 67 2.02 -2.22 -8.16
N LEU A 68 1.58 -2.51 -9.39
CA LEU A 68 1.06 -1.48 -10.30
C LEU A 68 -0.17 -0.79 -9.71
N PHE A 69 -1.09 -1.55 -9.12
CA PHE A 69 -2.22 -1.02 -8.38
C PHE A 69 -1.79 -0.09 -7.25
N CYS A 70 -0.85 -0.52 -6.40
CA CYS A 70 -0.29 0.31 -5.32
C CYS A 70 0.27 1.64 -5.85
N LYS A 71 1.04 1.61 -6.95
CA LYS A 71 1.58 2.83 -7.59
C LYS A 71 0.47 3.76 -8.08
N LYS A 72 -0.54 3.22 -8.77
CA LYS A 72 -1.68 4.02 -9.28
C LYS A 72 -2.52 4.61 -8.15
N VAL A 73 -2.81 3.83 -7.11
CA VAL A 73 -3.53 4.29 -5.92
C VAL A 73 -2.72 5.36 -5.17
N TRP A 74 -1.42 5.16 -5.00
CA TRP A 74 -0.54 6.11 -4.33
C TRP A 74 -0.62 7.51 -4.96
N ILE A 75 -0.58 7.56 -6.30
CA ILE A 75 -0.64 8.81 -7.06
C ILE A 75 -2.03 9.43 -7.05
N SER A 76 -3.09 8.61 -7.17
CA SER A 76 -4.44 9.11 -7.48
C SER A 76 -5.43 9.15 -6.32
N ALA A 77 -5.16 8.46 -5.21
CA ALA A 77 -6.07 8.41 -4.08
C ALA A 77 -5.97 9.66 -3.18
N ILE A 78 -7.09 9.98 -2.54
CA ILE A 78 -7.11 10.89 -1.40
C ILE A 78 -6.25 10.35 -0.26
N LYS A 79 -5.74 11.22 0.61
CA LYS A 79 -4.77 10.89 1.67
C LYS A 79 -5.13 9.62 2.48
N ASP A 80 -6.35 9.55 3.00
CA ASP A 80 -6.79 8.39 3.81
C ASP A 80 -6.89 7.10 2.97
N GLY A 81 -7.21 7.24 1.67
CA GLY A 81 -7.25 6.14 0.70
C GLY A 81 -5.89 5.55 0.36
N ARG A 82 -4.78 6.08 0.88
CA ARG A 82 -3.46 5.45 0.72
C ARG A 82 -3.18 4.39 1.77
N ALA A 83 -3.90 4.38 2.90
CA ALA A 83 -3.59 3.47 4.00
C ALA A 83 -3.56 1.97 3.60
N PRO A 84 -4.47 1.47 2.73
CA PRO A 84 -4.43 0.08 2.26
C PRO A 84 -3.17 -0.28 1.45
N VAL A 85 -2.51 0.70 0.83
CA VAL A 85 -1.28 0.49 0.03
C VAL A 85 -0.16 -0.09 0.89
N GLY A 86 0.05 0.44 2.11
CA GLY A 86 1.07 -0.07 3.03
C GLY A 86 0.89 -1.56 3.36
N LEU A 87 -0.35 -2.01 3.59
CA LEU A 87 -0.66 -3.42 3.90
C LEU A 87 -0.43 -4.37 2.73
N ILE A 88 -0.73 -3.90 1.51
CA ILE A 88 -0.47 -4.67 0.28
C ILE A 88 1.04 -4.74 0.02
N LEU A 89 1.74 -3.61 0.15
CA LEU A 89 3.19 -3.54 -0.01
C LEU A 89 3.91 -4.45 0.99
N ALA A 90 3.52 -4.47 2.26
CA ALA A 90 4.06 -5.39 3.26
C ALA A 90 4.05 -6.86 2.78
N ASN A 91 2.93 -7.29 2.18
CA ASN A 91 2.78 -8.66 1.70
C ASN A 91 3.62 -8.94 0.44
N LEU A 92 3.71 -7.97 -0.47
CA LEU A 92 4.57 -8.06 -1.65
C LEU A 92 6.05 -8.07 -1.28
N GLU A 93 6.43 -7.21 -0.34
CA GLU A 93 7.81 -7.03 0.10
C GLU A 93 8.36 -8.30 0.72
N ILE A 94 7.59 -8.98 1.57
CA ILE A 94 7.94 -10.30 2.12
C ILE A 94 8.30 -11.32 1.01
N PHE A 95 7.61 -11.25 -0.13
CA PHE A 95 7.78 -12.19 -1.24
C PHE A 95 8.96 -11.82 -2.14
N ASP A 96 9.09 -10.56 -2.54
CA ASP A 96 10.16 -10.07 -3.42
C ASP A 96 10.79 -8.74 -2.93
N PRO A 97 11.58 -8.78 -1.84
CA PRO A 97 12.14 -7.56 -1.24
C PRO A 97 13.00 -6.74 -2.22
N LYS A 98 13.76 -7.44 -3.09
CA LYS A 98 14.69 -6.80 -4.02
C LYS A 98 13.98 -5.89 -5.01
N ARG A 99 12.75 -6.26 -5.40
CA ARG A 99 11.93 -5.48 -6.32
C ARG A 99 11.09 -4.44 -5.59
N ILE A 100 10.52 -4.79 -4.45
CA ILE A 100 9.52 -3.95 -3.78
C ILE A 100 10.17 -2.81 -3.00
N ILE A 101 11.31 -3.04 -2.33
CA ILE A 101 11.98 -1.99 -1.54
C ILE A 101 12.31 -0.76 -2.40
N PRO A 102 12.96 -0.86 -3.58
CA PRO A 102 13.23 0.32 -4.41
C PRO A 102 11.96 1.11 -4.79
N GLU A 103 10.84 0.43 -5.00
CA GLU A 103 9.56 1.08 -5.32
C GLU A 103 8.98 1.82 -4.12
N ILE A 104 9.09 1.27 -2.90
CA ILE A 104 8.71 1.96 -1.66
C ILE A 104 9.58 3.21 -1.46
N ILE A 105 10.90 3.11 -1.68
CA ILE A 105 11.81 4.25 -1.59
C ILE A 105 11.41 5.33 -2.59
N GLU A 106 11.09 4.96 -3.83
CA GLU A 106 10.67 5.92 -4.85
C GLU A 106 9.33 6.59 -4.50
N MET A 107 8.36 5.84 -3.98
CA MET A 107 7.11 6.43 -3.45
C MET A 107 7.38 7.40 -2.29
N CYS A 108 8.33 7.06 -1.42
CA CYS A 108 8.73 7.87 -0.27
C CYS A 108 9.42 9.17 -0.70
N ARG A 109 10.28 9.13 -1.72
CA ARG A 109 10.93 10.34 -2.25
C ARG A 109 9.94 11.37 -2.79
N ASN A 110 8.83 10.89 -3.34
CA ASN A 110 7.74 11.71 -3.87
C ASN A 110 6.67 12.09 -2.82
N THR A 111 6.92 11.76 -1.55
CA THR A 111 6.02 12.08 -0.45
C THR A 111 6.34 13.46 0.14
N ALA A 112 5.32 14.17 0.62
CA ALA A 112 5.46 15.47 1.31
C ALA A 112 4.86 15.49 2.72
N SER A 113 4.32 14.36 3.20
CA SER A 113 3.67 14.28 4.50
C SER A 113 4.21 13.15 5.37
N ARG A 114 4.26 13.40 6.67
CA ARG A 114 4.66 12.40 7.66
C ARG A 114 3.75 11.18 7.62
N GLU A 115 2.45 11.37 7.45
CA GLU A 115 1.48 10.27 7.48
C GLU A 115 1.66 9.32 6.30
N ASP A 116 1.98 9.84 5.11
CA ASP A 116 2.28 9.01 3.94
C ASP A 116 3.55 8.17 4.19
N VAL A 117 4.59 8.76 4.79
CA VAL A 117 5.80 8.00 5.16
C VAL A 117 5.49 6.91 6.17
N ASP A 118 4.67 7.22 7.19
CA ASP A 118 4.27 6.24 8.20
C ASP A 118 3.45 5.08 7.56
N ILE A 119 2.67 5.33 6.50
CA ILE A 119 1.99 4.28 5.71
C ILE A 119 3.01 3.42 4.95
N LEU A 120 4.00 4.02 4.29
CA LEU A 120 5.04 3.29 3.56
C LEU A 120 5.93 2.47 4.52
N ALA A 121 6.21 2.99 5.71
CA ALA A 121 6.96 2.30 6.76
C ALA A 121 6.29 0.99 7.17
N ALA A 122 4.96 0.97 7.30
CA ALA A 122 4.22 -0.26 7.57
C ALA A 122 4.39 -1.32 6.45
N GLY A 123 4.68 -0.89 5.22
CA GLY A 123 4.98 -1.73 4.08
C GLY A 123 6.44 -2.16 3.96
N PHE A 124 7.35 -1.52 4.69
CA PHE A 124 8.81 -1.67 4.62
C PHE A 124 9.39 -2.45 5.82
N GLU A 125 8.86 -2.19 7.02
CA GLU A 125 9.30 -2.82 8.27
C GLU A 125 9.30 -4.37 8.25
N PRO A 126 8.29 -5.07 7.67
CA PRO A 126 8.18 -6.52 7.79
C PRO A 126 9.37 -7.31 7.24
N VAL A 127 10.06 -6.84 6.20
CA VAL A 127 11.25 -7.54 5.68
C VAL A 127 12.44 -7.46 6.64
N PHE A 128 12.68 -6.30 7.25
CA PHE A 128 13.81 -6.12 8.18
C PHE A 128 13.58 -6.88 9.48
N LEU A 129 12.34 -6.94 9.97
CA LEU A 129 12.01 -7.76 11.14
C LEU A 129 12.20 -9.26 10.88
N ARG A 130 11.90 -9.74 9.66
CA ARG A 130 11.98 -11.17 9.32
C ARG A 130 13.38 -11.63 8.92
N LYS A 131 14.17 -10.74 8.29
CA LYS A 131 15.48 -11.06 7.72
C LYS A 131 16.49 -9.95 8.04
N PRO A 132 16.70 -9.59 9.32
CA PRO A 132 17.51 -8.44 9.71
C PRO A 132 18.94 -8.54 9.16
N ASN A 133 19.61 -9.68 9.37
CA ASN A 133 20.98 -9.90 8.93
C ASN A 133 21.20 -9.77 7.41
N LYS A 134 20.14 -9.94 6.61
CA LYS A 134 20.23 -9.87 5.15
C LYS A 134 20.04 -8.45 4.62
N TYR A 135 19.27 -7.62 5.32
CA TYR A 135 18.86 -6.31 4.82
C TYR A 135 19.37 -5.15 5.68
N PHE A 136 20.06 -5.40 6.79
CA PHE A 136 20.60 -4.34 7.65
C PHE A 136 21.48 -3.33 6.88
N THR A 137 22.39 -3.82 6.03
CA THR A 137 23.25 -2.97 5.20
C THR A 137 22.46 -2.09 4.21
N LEU A 138 21.24 -2.49 3.85
CA LEU A 138 20.36 -1.68 3.01
C LEU A 138 19.80 -0.47 3.78
N LEU A 139 19.54 -0.61 5.08
CA LEU A 139 19.17 0.51 5.95
C LEU A 139 20.32 1.51 6.07
N GLU A 140 21.56 1.03 6.24
CA GLU A 140 22.76 1.88 6.29
C GLU A 140 22.98 2.71 5.01
N TYR A 141 22.55 2.17 3.87
CA TYR A 141 22.57 2.89 2.60
C TYR A 141 21.51 4.00 2.58
N TYR A 142 20.25 3.68 2.92
CA TYR A 142 19.15 4.64 2.81
C TYR A 142 19.09 5.68 3.93
N ILE A 143 19.64 5.42 5.11
CA ILE A 143 19.72 6.45 6.18
C ILE A 143 20.62 7.63 5.78
N LYS A 144 21.47 7.45 4.77
CA LYS A 144 22.33 8.48 4.18
C LYS A 144 21.70 9.19 2.99
N ASP A 145 20.51 8.80 2.55
CA ASP A 145 19.80 9.43 1.41
C ASP A 145 19.57 10.93 1.69
N GLU A 146 19.64 11.79 0.68
CA GLU A 146 19.45 13.24 0.89
C GLU A 146 18.01 13.61 1.25
N ASN A 147 17.04 12.75 0.89
CA ASN A 147 15.64 12.98 1.15
C ASN A 147 15.28 12.65 2.62
N ILE A 148 14.79 13.66 3.34
CA ILE A 148 14.39 13.53 4.76
C ILE A 148 13.33 12.46 5.00
N TRP A 149 12.43 12.23 4.04
CA TRP A 149 11.37 11.23 4.16
C TRP A 149 11.92 9.82 4.03
N VAL A 150 12.89 9.60 3.13
CA VAL A 150 13.62 8.33 3.03
C VAL A 150 14.37 8.05 4.32
N LYS A 151 15.03 9.04 4.93
CA LYS A 151 15.66 8.87 6.25
C LYS A 151 14.68 8.54 7.36
N ARG A 152 13.44 9.03 7.27
CA ARG A 152 12.39 8.78 8.27
C ARG A 152 11.78 7.39 8.11
N LEU A 153 11.69 6.91 6.88
CA LEU A 153 11.19 5.57 6.55
C LEU A 153 12.08 4.46 7.14
N VAL A 154 13.38 4.73 7.20
CA VAL A 154 14.48 3.82 7.60
C VAL A 154 14.78 3.97 9.09
#